data_AF-A0A397ZAD7-F1
#
_entry.id   AF-A0A397ZAD7-F1
#
_cell.length_a   1.000
_cell.length_b   1.000
_cell.length_c   1.000
_cell.angle_alpha   90.00
_cell.angle_beta   90.00
_cell.angle_gamma   90.00
#
_symmetry.space_group_name_H-M   'P 1'
#
loop_
_entity.id
_entity.type
_entity.pdbx_description
1 polymer ?
#
loop_
_entity_poly.entity_id
_entity_poly.type
_entity_poly.pdbx_seq_one_letter_code
_entity_poly.pdbx_strand_id
1 'polypeptide(L)'
;QGGPFERTFYQEASLFRGEGEDTESVEYDLSSQYSNRLDWFAVDLEGEHSAMDGRILEEHTEYVVYAIHRILDQYKESHDTREREGAAASIDLPRSVILVGHSMGGFVARAAAVHPRLRKSAVQTILTLSSPHQSPPLALQPSLGHYFARVNQEWKKGYEVQTSPGGSYVADPLLSGVVVVSIAGGYNDYQVRSKLESLDGIVPASHGFMISSTSMKNVWLSMEHQAILWCNQLVVQVSHTLLSLVDSKTGQPFSDTQKRLWILTRMLQSALAQSFNGVTPMKISNALPMLASKGSESQTSSCPMDWRDDALDRDLYIQTSTVTILAMDGRRRWLDIELLGSDGKNHFIFVTNLAPCSGVRLHLWPEKEKSNSNLPVCERVVEVTSKMVLIPAGPAPKQSEPGSQTEQAPPSAVLKLEPEDMHGFRFLTISVAPREAVSGRPPVAVSMAVGQFFNPNEGAMEVSSQSMLLSTYWAKEIFLKEDHPLAYNLSFAISLGLLPITLSLKTAGCGIKTSGLPDGETGDLDKDKLCKLRCFPPVALAWDSASGL
;
A
#
# COMPACT_ATOMS: atom_id res chain seq x y z
N GLN A 1 27.12 -14.06 -8.59
CA GLN A 1 27.50 -13.72 -7.20
C GLN A 1 26.75 -12.45 -6.85
N GLY A 2 25.51 -12.59 -6.36
CA GLY A 2 24.74 -11.47 -5.84
C GLY A 2 25.20 -11.21 -4.40
N GLY A 3 25.51 -9.96 -4.09
CA GLY A 3 25.78 -9.55 -2.71
C GLY A 3 24.57 -9.86 -1.80
N PRO A 4 24.76 -9.83 -0.47
CA PRO A 4 23.69 -10.11 0.48
C PRO A 4 22.48 -9.21 0.21
N PHE A 5 21.27 -9.75 0.36
CA PHE A 5 20.04 -8.96 0.35
C PHE A 5 20.11 -7.91 1.47
N GLU A 6 20.26 -6.64 1.11
CA GLU A 6 20.19 -5.54 2.06
C GLU A 6 18.75 -5.45 2.61
N ARG A 7 18.56 -5.83 3.88
CA ARG A 7 17.28 -5.79 4.60
C ARG A 7 16.63 -4.38 4.60
N THR A 8 17.43 -3.34 4.42
CA THR A 8 17.01 -1.93 4.40
C THR A 8 16.16 -1.54 3.19
N PHE A 9 16.19 -2.31 2.09
CA PHE A 9 15.34 -2.02 0.92
C PHE A 9 13.88 -2.47 1.09
N TYR A 10 13.58 -3.27 2.12
CA TYR A 10 12.26 -3.85 2.38
C TYR A 10 11.72 -3.46 3.76
N GLN A 11 12.11 -2.30 4.29
CA GLN A 11 11.54 -1.83 5.55
C GLN A 11 10.08 -1.42 5.31
N GLU A 12 9.21 -1.61 6.30
CA GLU A 12 7.77 -1.40 6.12
C GLU A 12 7.36 0.04 6.47
N ALA A 13 6.38 0.60 5.75
CA ALA A 13 5.65 1.77 6.22
C ALA A 13 4.63 1.32 7.30
N SER A 14 4.69 1.92 8.48
CA SER A 14 3.74 1.67 9.57
C SER A 14 2.51 2.57 9.43
N LEU A 15 1.30 1.99 9.52
CA LEU A 15 0.05 2.76 9.56
C LEU A 15 -0.10 3.44 10.92
N PHE A 16 -0.41 4.74 10.94
CA PHE A 16 -0.72 5.47 12.16
C PHE A 16 -2.13 5.12 12.66
N ARG A 17 -2.26 4.98 13.98
CA ARG A 17 -3.49 4.68 14.71
C ARG A 17 -4.17 6.00 15.07
N GLY A 18 -5.45 6.18 14.71
CA GLY A 18 -6.27 7.20 15.36
C GLY A 18 -6.37 6.87 16.85
N GLU A 19 -6.19 7.87 17.72
CA GLU A 19 -6.15 7.72 19.18
C GLU A 19 -7.31 6.85 19.69
N GLY A 20 -6.98 5.71 20.32
CA GLY A 20 -7.92 4.73 20.85
C GLY A 20 -7.22 3.44 21.28
N GLU A 21 -6.98 3.34 22.59
CA GLU A 21 -6.32 2.32 23.45
C GLU A 21 -5.88 0.95 22.88
N ASP A 22 -4.59 0.67 23.12
CA ASP A 22 -3.84 -0.60 23.28
C ASP A 22 -4.43 -1.90 22.73
N THR A 23 -3.93 -2.29 21.55
CA THR A 23 -3.90 -3.69 21.11
C THR A 23 -2.42 -4.04 20.99
N GLU A 24 -1.99 -5.15 21.59
CA GLU A 24 -0.58 -5.59 21.65
C GLU A 24 0.16 -5.34 20.32
N SER A 25 1.29 -4.65 20.43
CA SER A 25 2.23 -4.38 19.36
C SER A 25 2.86 -5.69 18.87
N VAL A 26 2.16 -6.41 18.01
CA VAL A 26 2.84 -7.35 17.11
C VAL A 26 3.30 -6.53 15.92
N GLU A 27 4.54 -6.07 16.02
CA GLU A 27 5.36 -5.73 14.86
C GLU A 27 5.48 -7.02 14.04
N TYR A 28 4.54 -7.23 13.11
CA TYR A 28 4.62 -8.32 12.14
C TYR A 28 5.69 -7.94 11.12
N ASP A 29 6.96 -8.07 11.50
CA ASP A 29 8.00 -8.38 10.53
C ASP A 29 7.53 -9.65 9.81
N LEU A 30 7.60 -9.68 8.47
CA LEU A 30 7.18 -10.85 7.69
C LEU A 30 7.93 -12.06 8.25
N SER A 31 7.24 -12.86 9.05
CA SER A 31 7.93 -13.87 9.84
C SER A 31 8.64 -14.80 8.87
N SER A 32 9.96 -14.89 9.02
CA SER A 32 10.75 -15.83 8.23
C SER A 32 10.32 -17.28 8.48
N GLN A 33 9.55 -17.53 9.55
CA GLN A 33 9.03 -18.84 9.92
C GLN A 33 7.60 -18.75 10.46
N TYR A 34 6.68 -19.50 9.86
CA TYR A 34 5.32 -19.70 10.39
C TYR A 34 5.24 -21.04 11.11
N SER A 35 4.62 -21.08 12.29
CA SER A 35 4.44 -22.32 13.07
C SER A 35 3.49 -23.30 12.37
N ASN A 36 2.54 -22.77 11.60
CA ASN A 36 1.53 -23.53 10.89
C ASN A 36 1.85 -23.65 9.40
N ARG A 37 1.35 -24.72 8.78
CA ARG A 37 1.44 -24.96 7.34
C ARG A 37 0.04 -24.98 6.74
N LEU A 38 -0.06 -24.59 5.48
CA LEU A 38 -1.28 -24.72 4.68
C LEU A 38 -1.09 -25.88 3.69
N ASP A 39 -2.08 -26.76 3.64
CA ASP A 39 -2.17 -27.78 2.60
C ASP A 39 -2.91 -27.18 1.40
N TRP A 40 -2.32 -27.31 0.21
CA TRP A 40 -2.83 -26.71 -1.03
C TRP A 40 -3.49 -27.75 -1.91
N PHE A 41 -4.71 -27.46 -2.33
CA PHE A 41 -5.46 -28.28 -3.28
C PHE A 41 -5.76 -27.42 -4.52
N ALA A 42 -5.47 -27.97 -5.69
CA ALA A 42 -5.88 -27.39 -6.96
C ALA A 42 -7.13 -28.12 -7.47
N VAL A 43 -8.10 -27.36 -7.97
CA VAL A 43 -9.29 -27.91 -8.62
C VAL A 43 -9.02 -27.92 -10.12
N ASP A 44 -9.10 -29.09 -10.74
CA ASP A 44 -9.06 -29.22 -12.19
C ASP A 44 -10.48 -29.11 -12.74
N LEU A 45 -10.68 -28.20 -13.69
CA LEU A 45 -11.96 -27.93 -14.35
C LEU A 45 -11.89 -28.34 -15.83
N GLU A 46 -10.97 -29.23 -16.18
CA GLU A 46 -10.78 -29.83 -17.52
C GLU A 46 -10.58 -28.81 -18.65
N GLY A 47 -10.23 -27.57 -18.31
CA GLY A 47 -10.05 -26.48 -19.27
C GLY A 47 -11.31 -26.11 -20.04
N GLU A 48 -12.51 -26.45 -19.55
CA GLU A 48 -13.76 -26.14 -20.24
C GLU A 48 -13.93 -24.62 -20.42
N HIS A 49 -14.51 -24.20 -21.54
CA HIS A 49 -14.70 -22.79 -21.95
C HIS A 49 -15.78 -22.06 -21.12
N SER A 50 -15.71 -22.20 -19.80
CA SER A 50 -16.60 -21.62 -18.80
C SER A 50 -16.72 -20.10 -18.87
N ALA A 51 -15.73 -19.40 -19.44
CA ALA A 51 -15.83 -17.96 -19.70
C ALA A 51 -16.96 -17.58 -20.69
N MET A 52 -17.50 -18.54 -21.45
CA MET A 52 -18.46 -18.29 -22.53
C MET A 52 -19.87 -18.82 -22.24
N ASP A 53 -20.05 -19.74 -21.29
CA ASP A 53 -21.33 -20.39 -21.03
C ASP A 53 -21.65 -20.42 -19.51
N GLY A 54 -22.81 -19.87 -19.16
CA GLY A 54 -23.29 -19.86 -17.78
C GLY A 54 -23.58 -21.25 -17.21
N ARG A 55 -23.98 -22.22 -18.04
CA ARG A 55 -24.28 -23.59 -17.62
C ARG A 55 -23.01 -24.32 -17.17
N ILE A 56 -21.93 -24.16 -17.92
CA ILE A 56 -20.62 -24.73 -17.56
C ILE A 56 -20.13 -24.14 -16.24
N LEU A 57 -20.28 -22.83 -16.01
CA LEU A 57 -19.92 -22.22 -14.73
C LEU A 57 -20.79 -22.70 -13.56
N GLU A 58 -22.07 -22.96 -13.79
CA GLU A 58 -22.94 -23.59 -12.79
C GLU A 58 -22.38 -24.98 -12.42
N GLU A 59 -22.01 -25.80 -13.41
CA GLU A 59 -21.45 -27.14 -13.20
C GLU A 59 -20.08 -27.10 -12.50
N HIS A 60 -19.20 -26.16 -12.86
CA HIS A 60 -17.96 -25.87 -12.13
C HIS A 60 -18.23 -25.51 -10.66
N THR A 61 -19.29 -24.74 -10.40
CA THR A 61 -19.69 -24.37 -9.04
C THR A 61 -20.12 -25.59 -8.24
N GLU A 62 -20.92 -26.48 -8.84
CA GLU A 62 -21.32 -27.74 -8.21
C GLU A 62 -20.12 -28.63 -7.89
N TYR A 63 -19.18 -28.74 -8.84
CA TYR A 63 -17.96 -29.52 -8.66
C TYR A 63 -17.07 -28.96 -7.55
N VAL A 64 -16.86 -27.65 -7.50
CA VAL A 64 -16.09 -26.99 -6.42
C VAL A 64 -16.74 -27.25 -5.06
N VAL A 65 -18.06 -27.16 -4.94
CA VAL A 65 -18.77 -27.46 -3.68
C VAL A 65 -18.54 -28.92 -3.25
N TYR A 66 -18.60 -29.86 -4.18
CA TYR A 66 -18.30 -31.26 -3.91
C TYR A 66 -16.83 -31.45 -3.48
N ALA A 67 -15.88 -30.81 -4.15
CA ALA A 67 -14.46 -30.87 -3.80
C ALA A 67 -14.19 -30.35 -2.37
N ILE A 68 -14.82 -29.24 -1.98
CA ILE A 68 -14.72 -28.69 -0.61
C ILE A 68 -15.15 -29.74 0.42
N HIS A 69 -16.29 -30.41 0.20
CA HIS A 69 -16.77 -31.44 1.12
C HIS A 69 -15.82 -32.62 1.17
N ARG A 70 -15.34 -33.08 0.02
CA ARG A 70 -14.43 -34.22 -0.06
C ARG A 70 -13.13 -33.97 0.68
N ILE A 71 -12.55 -32.78 0.55
CA ILE A 71 -11.33 -32.37 1.26
C ILE A 71 -11.57 -32.43 2.77
N LEU A 72 -12.63 -31.79 3.28
CA LEU A 72 -12.93 -31.79 4.72
C LEU A 72 -13.21 -33.19 5.26
N ASP A 73 -13.92 -34.02 4.49
CA ASP A 73 -14.20 -35.42 4.86
C ASP A 73 -12.91 -36.25 4.90
N GLN A 74 -11.97 -36.01 3.99
CA GLN A 74 -10.68 -36.72 3.97
C GLN A 74 -9.87 -36.48 5.25
N TYR A 75 -9.84 -35.25 5.79
CA TYR A 75 -9.16 -34.98 7.06
C TYR A 75 -9.85 -35.70 8.23
N LYS A 76 -11.17 -35.71 8.24
CA LYS A 76 -11.96 -36.42 9.26
C LYS A 76 -11.69 -37.93 9.20
N GLU A 77 -11.78 -38.54 8.01
CA GLU A 77 -11.49 -39.95 7.78
C GLU A 77 -10.07 -40.33 8.22
N SER A 78 -9.09 -39.47 7.92
CA SER A 78 -7.70 -39.68 8.32
C SER A 78 -7.51 -39.60 9.85
N HIS A 79 -8.14 -38.64 10.50
CA HIS A 79 -8.12 -38.51 11.96
C HIS A 79 -8.75 -39.73 12.63
N ASP A 80 -9.95 -40.13 12.22
CA ASP A 80 -10.67 -41.28 12.77
C ASP A 80 -9.86 -42.58 12.62
N THR A 81 -9.11 -42.73 11.52
CA THR A 81 -8.21 -43.87 11.31
C THR A 81 -7.04 -43.84 12.28
N ARG A 82 -6.36 -42.69 12.43
CA ARG A 82 -5.24 -42.53 13.37
C ARG A 82 -5.66 -42.71 14.83
N GLU A 83 -6.87 -42.29 15.18
CA GLU A 83 -7.44 -42.48 16.52
C GLU A 83 -7.64 -43.97 16.81
N ARG A 84 -8.19 -44.73 15.85
CA ARG A 84 -8.33 -46.19 15.97
C ARG A 84 -6.99 -46.91 16.09
N GLU A 85 -5.95 -46.39 15.44
CA GLU A 85 -4.59 -46.93 15.49
C GLU A 85 -3.79 -46.48 16.72
N GLY A 86 -4.36 -45.66 17.60
CA GLY A 86 -3.69 -45.13 18.79
C GLY A 86 -2.57 -44.12 18.49
N ALA A 87 -2.53 -43.58 17.28
CA ALA A 87 -1.51 -42.65 16.79
C ALA A 87 -2.02 -41.20 16.63
N ALA A 88 -3.25 -40.91 17.07
CA ALA A 88 -3.81 -39.56 16.97
C ALA A 88 -3.07 -38.57 17.88
N ALA A 89 -2.42 -37.58 17.27
CA ALA A 89 -2.02 -36.36 17.95
C ALA A 89 -3.28 -35.50 18.20
N SER A 90 -3.26 -34.67 19.25
CA SER A 90 -4.33 -33.72 19.59
C SER A 90 -4.37 -32.53 18.61
N ILE A 91 -4.59 -32.80 17.33
CA ILE A 91 -4.66 -31.78 16.27
C ILE A 91 -6.15 -31.54 15.95
N ASP A 92 -6.57 -30.28 16.05
CA ASP A 92 -7.93 -29.89 15.69
C ASP A 92 -8.20 -30.11 14.20
N LEU A 93 -9.31 -30.79 13.90
CA LEU A 93 -9.75 -31.04 12.53
C LEU A 93 -10.07 -29.72 11.79
N PRO A 94 -9.62 -29.56 10.53
CA PRO A 94 -9.97 -28.40 9.72
C PRO A 94 -11.48 -28.30 9.53
N ARG A 95 -12.04 -27.13 9.85
CA ARG A 95 -13.49 -26.87 9.75
C ARG A 95 -13.90 -26.13 8.49
N SER A 96 -12.94 -25.47 7.84
CA SER A 96 -13.17 -24.63 6.68
C SER A 96 -11.99 -24.67 5.72
N VAL A 97 -12.23 -24.27 4.48
CA VAL A 97 -11.20 -24.05 3.46
C VAL A 97 -11.14 -22.57 3.09
N ILE A 98 -9.96 -22.11 2.70
CA ILE A 98 -9.77 -20.79 2.07
C ILE A 98 -9.86 -21.00 0.57
N LEU A 99 -10.77 -20.29 -0.10
CA LEU A 99 -10.87 -20.35 -1.56
C LEU A 99 -9.99 -19.27 -2.18
N VAL A 100 -9.09 -19.68 -3.09
CA VAL A 100 -8.34 -18.78 -3.95
C VAL A 100 -8.79 -19.04 -5.38
N GLY A 101 -9.37 -18.04 -6.03
CA GLY A 101 -9.87 -18.15 -7.40
C GLY A 101 -9.23 -17.12 -8.32
N HIS A 102 -8.96 -17.50 -9.56
CA HIS A 102 -8.42 -16.61 -10.59
C HIS A 102 -9.39 -16.49 -11.75
N SER A 103 -9.52 -15.28 -12.33
CA SER A 103 -10.40 -15.03 -13.46
C SER A 103 -11.83 -15.55 -13.17
N MET A 104 -12.40 -16.34 -14.08
CA MET A 104 -13.70 -16.99 -13.89
C MET A 104 -13.75 -17.93 -12.67
N GLY A 105 -12.62 -18.51 -12.25
CA GLY A 105 -12.51 -19.31 -11.03
C GLY A 105 -12.79 -18.51 -9.75
N GLY A 106 -12.48 -17.20 -9.72
CA GLY A 106 -12.86 -16.33 -8.61
C GLY A 106 -14.37 -16.09 -8.53
N PHE A 107 -15.03 -15.99 -9.69
CA PHE A 107 -16.49 -15.96 -9.76
C PHE A 107 -17.10 -17.28 -9.29
N VAL A 108 -16.56 -18.43 -9.71
CA VAL A 108 -16.98 -19.76 -9.25
C VAL A 108 -16.81 -19.91 -7.73
N ALA A 109 -15.71 -19.44 -7.16
CA ALA A 109 -15.49 -19.46 -5.71
C ALA A 109 -16.57 -18.67 -4.96
N ARG A 110 -16.97 -17.51 -5.48
CA ARG A 110 -18.09 -16.74 -4.92
C ARG A 110 -19.43 -17.44 -5.09
N ALA A 111 -19.68 -18.04 -6.25
CA ALA A 111 -20.91 -18.78 -6.49
C ALA A 111 -21.03 -19.99 -5.54
N ALA A 112 -19.91 -20.68 -5.26
CA ALA A 112 -19.86 -21.80 -4.33
C ALA A 112 -20.25 -21.39 -2.90
N ALA A 113 -19.87 -20.19 -2.45
CA ALA A 113 -20.16 -19.70 -1.10
C ALA A 113 -21.66 -19.49 -0.81
N VAL A 114 -22.46 -19.21 -1.85
CA VAL A 114 -23.92 -19.06 -1.75
C VAL A 114 -24.67 -20.29 -2.25
N HIS A 115 -23.96 -21.37 -2.60
CA HIS A 115 -24.57 -22.56 -3.15
C HIS A 115 -25.36 -23.33 -2.06
N PRO A 116 -26.61 -23.76 -2.32
CA PRO A 116 -27.52 -24.29 -1.30
C PRO A 116 -27.05 -25.60 -0.66
N ARG A 117 -26.18 -26.36 -1.35
CA ARG A 117 -25.60 -27.60 -0.81
C ARG A 117 -24.31 -27.39 -0.01
N LEU A 118 -23.74 -26.18 0.02
CA LEU A 118 -22.50 -25.94 0.78
C LEU A 118 -22.76 -26.12 2.28
N ARG A 119 -21.89 -26.87 2.97
CA ARG A 119 -21.94 -27.02 4.43
C ARG A 119 -21.72 -25.65 5.09
N LYS A 120 -22.50 -25.35 6.12
CA LYS A 120 -22.37 -24.08 6.86
C LYS A 120 -20.93 -23.91 7.35
N SER A 121 -20.41 -22.69 7.19
CA SER A 121 -19.06 -22.30 7.62
C SER A 121 -17.90 -23.06 6.96
N ALA A 122 -18.15 -23.87 5.93
CA ALA A 122 -17.08 -24.57 5.20
C ALA A 122 -16.18 -23.61 4.40
N VAL A 123 -16.67 -22.42 4.07
CA VAL A 123 -15.91 -21.34 3.44
C VAL A 123 -16.12 -20.08 4.26
N GLN A 124 -15.03 -19.45 4.71
CA GLN A 124 -15.06 -18.21 5.50
C GLN A 124 -14.17 -17.11 4.93
N THR A 125 -13.26 -17.46 4.01
CA THR A 125 -12.34 -16.53 3.37
C THR A 125 -12.24 -16.88 1.89
N ILE A 126 -12.41 -15.88 1.05
CA ILE A 126 -12.25 -15.97 -0.40
C ILE A 126 -11.28 -14.89 -0.84
N LEU A 127 -10.24 -15.29 -1.56
CA LEU A 127 -9.30 -14.38 -2.22
C LEU A 127 -9.46 -14.57 -3.73
N THR A 128 -9.69 -13.50 -4.47
CA THR A 128 -9.82 -13.59 -5.93
C THR A 128 -8.75 -12.78 -6.63
N LEU A 129 -8.18 -13.31 -7.71
CA LEU A 129 -7.12 -12.70 -8.50
C LEU A 129 -7.66 -12.42 -9.92
N SER A 130 -7.55 -11.18 -10.41
CA SER A 130 -7.97 -10.82 -11.78
C SER A 130 -9.40 -11.29 -12.13
N SER A 131 -10.34 -11.25 -11.18
CA SER A 131 -11.61 -11.99 -11.28
C SER A 131 -12.80 -11.05 -11.52
N PRO A 132 -13.63 -11.28 -12.56
CA PRO A 132 -14.81 -10.46 -12.80
C PRO A 132 -15.91 -10.77 -11.78
N HIS A 133 -16.41 -9.74 -11.13
CA HIS A 133 -17.45 -9.80 -10.09
C HIS A 133 -18.74 -9.11 -10.50
N GLN A 134 -18.65 -7.98 -11.22
CA GLN A 134 -19.79 -7.16 -11.59
C GLN A 134 -20.62 -7.79 -12.72
N SER A 135 -19.93 -8.25 -13.77
CA SER A 135 -20.52 -8.84 -14.98
C SER A 135 -19.46 -9.64 -15.73
N PRO A 136 -19.85 -10.56 -16.64
CA PRO A 136 -18.88 -11.27 -17.47
C PRO A 136 -18.04 -10.29 -18.31
N PRO A 137 -16.74 -10.56 -18.53
CA PRO A 137 -15.89 -9.70 -19.38
C PRO A 137 -16.40 -9.60 -20.81
N LEU A 138 -16.98 -10.69 -21.32
CA LEU A 138 -17.62 -10.75 -22.62
C LEU A 138 -18.95 -11.50 -22.49
N ALA A 139 -20.06 -10.78 -22.67
CA ALA A 139 -21.40 -11.34 -22.57
C ALA A 139 -21.82 -12.03 -23.88
N LEU A 140 -21.23 -13.20 -24.18
CA LEU A 140 -21.53 -13.97 -25.40
C LEU A 140 -22.94 -14.60 -25.40
N GLN A 141 -23.48 -14.91 -24.21
CA GLN A 141 -24.79 -15.54 -24.06
C GLN A 141 -25.57 -14.91 -22.89
N PRO A 142 -26.90 -14.73 -23.01
CA PRO A 142 -27.73 -14.21 -21.92
C PRO A 142 -27.68 -15.04 -20.63
N SER A 143 -27.52 -16.37 -20.73
CA SER A 143 -27.43 -17.28 -19.58
C SER A 143 -26.27 -16.92 -18.65
N LEU A 144 -25.12 -16.54 -19.20
CA LEU A 144 -23.94 -16.13 -18.45
C LEU A 144 -24.23 -14.84 -17.64
N GLY A 145 -24.82 -13.83 -18.29
CA GLY A 145 -25.23 -12.60 -17.61
C GLY A 145 -26.26 -12.85 -16.51
N HIS A 146 -27.25 -13.72 -16.77
CA HIS A 146 -28.25 -14.12 -15.76
C HIS A 146 -27.61 -14.84 -14.57
N TYR A 147 -26.59 -15.68 -14.79
CA TYR A 147 -25.92 -16.38 -13.70
C TYR A 147 -25.13 -15.41 -12.82
N PHE A 148 -24.38 -14.47 -13.42
CA PHE A 148 -23.73 -13.36 -12.69
C PHE A 148 -24.72 -12.55 -11.86
N ALA A 149 -25.83 -12.13 -12.47
CA ALA A 149 -26.86 -11.37 -11.79
C ALA A 149 -27.48 -12.14 -10.61
N ARG A 150 -27.76 -13.43 -10.80
CA ARG A 150 -28.29 -14.32 -9.75
C ARG A 150 -27.31 -14.43 -8.58
N VAL A 151 -26.05 -14.76 -8.84
CA VAL A 151 -25.02 -14.86 -7.79
C VAL A 151 -24.86 -13.53 -7.06
N ASN A 152 -24.77 -12.41 -7.79
CA ASN A 152 -24.67 -11.09 -7.17
C ASN A 152 -25.89 -10.75 -6.30
N GLN A 153 -27.09 -11.16 -6.70
CA GLN A 153 -28.29 -10.97 -5.90
C GLN A 153 -28.28 -11.81 -4.61
N GLU A 154 -27.85 -13.07 -4.69
CA GLU A 154 -27.75 -13.95 -3.52
C GLU A 154 -26.66 -13.47 -2.55
N TRP A 155 -25.56 -12.90 -3.05
CA TRP A 155 -24.55 -12.24 -2.21
C TRP A 155 -25.13 -11.04 -1.46
N LYS A 156 -25.88 -10.16 -2.13
CA LYS A 156 -26.52 -9.00 -1.47
C LYS A 156 -27.48 -9.45 -0.36
N LYS A 157 -28.36 -10.40 -0.65
CA LYS A 157 -29.30 -10.98 0.33
C LYS A 157 -28.57 -11.74 1.44
N GLY A 158 -27.43 -12.34 1.14
CA GLY A 158 -26.64 -13.14 2.09
C GLY A 158 -26.13 -12.37 3.29
N TYR A 159 -26.12 -11.02 3.23
CA TYR A 159 -25.78 -10.12 4.33
C TYR A 159 -27.00 -9.47 5.01
N GLU A 160 -28.21 -9.63 4.44
CA GLU A 160 -29.42 -9.06 5.01
C GLU A 160 -29.84 -9.85 6.27
N VAL A 161 -30.12 -9.12 7.35
CA VAL A 161 -30.62 -9.71 8.60
C VAL A 161 -32.07 -10.13 8.40
N GLN A 162 -32.35 -11.42 8.53
CA GLN A 162 -33.72 -11.92 8.51
C GLN A 162 -34.40 -11.61 9.85
N THR A 163 -35.35 -10.68 9.81
CA THR A 163 -36.20 -10.31 10.95
C THR A 163 -37.58 -10.94 10.79
N SER A 164 -38.12 -11.47 11.90
CA SER A 164 -39.53 -11.92 11.93
C SER A 164 -40.48 -10.72 11.77
N PRO A 165 -41.75 -10.93 11.38
CA PRO A 165 -42.78 -9.88 11.36
C PRO A 165 -42.98 -9.14 12.70
N GLY A 166 -42.51 -9.72 13.81
CA GLY A 166 -42.49 -9.12 15.15
C GLY A 166 -41.15 -8.50 15.58
N GLY A 167 -40.18 -8.33 14.67
CA GLY A 167 -38.90 -7.66 14.93
C GLY A 167 -37.81 -8.49 15.62
N SER A 168 -38.03 -9.79 15.90
CA SER A 168 -36.99 -10.64 16.47
C SER A 168 -36.05 -11.19 15.41
N TYR A 169 -34.75 -11.24 15.73
CA TYR A 169 -33.70 -11.87 14.94
C TYR A 169 -33.99 -13.38 14.80
N VAL A 170 -34.07 -13.90 13.58
CA VAL A 170 -34.42 -15.31 13.31
C VAL A 170 -33.17 -16.18 13.14
N ALA A 171 -32.20 -15.68 12.38
CA ALA A 171 -30.93 -16.35 12.14
C ALA A 171 -29.90 -15.33 11.67
N ASP A 172 -28.62 -15.63 11.91
CA ASP A 172 -27.53 -14.86 11.33
C ASP A 172 -27.55 -14.96 9.79
N PRO A 173 -27.19 -13.88 9.08
CA PRO A 173 -27.10 -13.89 7.62
C PRO A 173 -26.18 -15.02 7.12
N LEU A 174 -26.49 -15.59 5.95
CA LEU A 174 -25.74 -16.71 5.36
C LEU A 174 -24.24 -16.42 5.23
N LEU A 175 -23.89 -15.18 4.87
CA LEU A 175 -22.53 -14.73 4.60
C LEU A 175 -21.91 -13.92 5.74
N SER A 176 -22.54 -13.89 6.93
CA SER A 176 -22.05 -13.16 8.12
C SER A 176 -20.61 -13.54 8.53
N GLY A 177 -20.22 -14.79 8.28
CA GLY A 177 -18.88 -15.30 8.54
C GLY A 177 -17.93 -15.28 7.33
N VAL A 178 -18.31 -14.71 6.19
CA VAL A 178 -17.54 -14.80 4.93
C VAL A 178 -16.87 -13.47 4.60
N VAL A 179 -15.54 -13.49 4.47
CA VAL A 179 -14.73 -12.36 4.00
C VAL A 179 -14.28 -12.59 2.57
N VAL A 180 -14.36 -11.57 1.71
CA VAL A 180 -13.86 -11.62 0.32
C VAL A 180 -12.90 -10.48 0.03
N VAL A 181 -11.74 -10.80 -0.55
CA VAL A 181 -10.80 -9.79 -1.06
C VAL A 181 -10.58 -10.02 -2.55
N SER A 182 -10.77 -8.96 -3.34
CA SER A 182 -10.51 -8.96 -4.77
C SER A 182 -9.19 -8.25 -5.07
N ILE A 183 -8.20 -8.98 -5.58
CA ILE A 183 -6.93 -8.42 -6.06
C ILE A 183 -7.01 -8.27 -7.57
N ALA A 184 -6.97 -7.02 -8.04
CA ALA A 184 -7.01 -6.70 -9.45
C ALA A 184 -5.63 -6.63 -10.09
N GLY A 185 -5.53 -7.04 -11.35
CA GLY A 185 -4.26 -6.98 -12.12
C GLY A 185 -3.84 -5.56 -12.49
N GLY A 186 -4.76 -4.60 -12.45
CA GLY A 186 -4.51 -3.21 -12.84
C GLY A 186 -4.61 -3.00 -14.36
N TYR A 187 -3.91 -1.98 -14.87
CA TYR A 187 -4.06 -1.51 -16.26
C TYR A 187 -3.49 -2.44 -17.34
N ASN A 188 -2.55 -3.33 -17.00
CA ASN A 188 -2.00 -4.35 -17.89
C ASN A 188 -2.92 -5.59 -18.04
N ASP A 189 -3.99 -5.70 -17.25
CA ASP A 189 -5.01 -6.72 -17.45
C ASP A 189 -6.00 -6.28 -18.53
N TYR A 190 -5.75 -6.72 -19.76
CA TYR A 190 -6.61 -6.42 -20.90
C TYR A 190 -7.82 -7.35 -21.02
N GLN A 191 -7.81 -8.49 -20.32
CA GLN A 191 -8.88 -9.49 -20.39
C GLN A 191 -10.02 -9.13 -19.42
N VAL A 192 -9.67 -8.75 -18.19
CA VAL A 192 -10.62 -8.34 -17.16
C VAL A 192 -10.24 -6.96 -16.68
N ARG A 193 -11.04 -5.97 -17.07
CA ARG A 193 -10.82 -4.58 -16.64
C ARG A 193 -11.13 -4.45 -15.15
N SER A 194 -10.32 -3.68 -14.42
CA SER A 194 -10.43 -3.56 -12.95
C SER A 194 -11.81 -3.14 -12.43
N LYS A 195 -12.59 -2.39 -13.23
CA LYS A 195 -13.99 -2.07 -12.88
C LYS A 195 -14.89 -3.31 -12.76
N LEU A 196 -14.66 -4.33 -13.58
CA LEU A 196 -15.39 -5.59 -13.49
C LEU A 196 -15.02 -6.38 -12.25
N GLU A 197 -13.82 -6.17 -11.72
CA GLU A 197 -13.26 -6.84 -10.54
C GLU A 197 -13.66 -6.18 -9.22
N SER A 198 -14.47 -5.11 -9.28
CA SER A 198 -15.00 -4.45 -8.10
C SER A 198 -16.05 -5.31 -7.40
N LEU A 199 -16.05 -5.27 -6.07
CA LEU A 199 -17.08 -5.85 -5.20
C LEU A 199 -18.18 -4.84 -4.82
N ASP A 200 -18.12 -3.61 -5.35
CA ASP A 200 -19.04 -2.53 -5.00
C ASP A 200 -20.49 -2.92 -5.25
N GLY A 201 -21.33 -2.62 -4.26
CA GLY A 201 -22.76 -2.94 -4.31
C GLY A 201 -23.07 -4.44 -4.27
N ILE A 202 -22.08 -5.32 -4.08
CA ILE A 202 -22.22 -6.77 -3.94
C ILE A 202 -21.82 -7.20 -2.52
N VAL A 203 -20.66 -6.76 -2.04
CA VAL A 203 -20.11 -7.08 -0.72
C VAL A 203 -20.03 -5.79 0.11
N PRO A 204 -20.53 -5.77 1.36
CA PRO A 204 -20.36 -4.60 2.23
C PRO A 204 -18.91 -4.45 2.66
N ALA A 205 -18.46 -3.22 2.88
CA ALA A 205 -17.08 -2.91 3.30
C ALA A 205 -16.66 -3.61 4.62
N SER A 206 -17.62 -4.03 5.44
CA SER A 206 -17.37 -4.79 6.67
C SER A 206 -16.98 -6.25 6.43
N HIS A 207 -17.12 -6.76 5.20
CA HIS A 207 -16.88 -8.17 4.83
C HIS A 207 -15.99 -8.32 3.60
N GLY A 208 -15.46 -7.23 3.04
CA GLY A 208 -14.55 -7.34 1.90
C GLY A 208 -14.15 -6.02 1.28
N PHE A 209 -13.13 -6.09 0.44
CA PHE A 209 -12.62 -4.96 -0.33
C PHE A 209 -11.96 -5.42 -1.63
N MET A 210 -11.78 -4.48 -2.56
CA MET A 210 -10.94 -4.65 -3.74
C MET A 210 -9.64 -3.86 -3.57
N ILE A 211 -8.54 -4.41 -4.06
CA ILE A 211 -7.23 -3.75 -4.12
C ILE A 211 -6.56 -4.03 -5.47
N SER A 212 -5.98 -3.02 -6.11
CA SER A 212 -5.14 -3.24 -7.30
C SER A 212 -3.76 -3.76 -6.90
N SER A 213 -3.17 -4.64 -7.71
CA SER A 213 -1.80 -5.12 -7.53
C SER A 213 -0.76 -3.97 -7.54
N THR A 214 -1.07 -2.85 -8.21
CA THR A 214 -0.24 -1.63 -8.16
C THR A 214 -0.29 -0.92 -6.82
N SER A 215 -1.32 -1.17 -6.03
CA SER A 215 -1.56 -0.58 -4.71
C SER A 215 -1.24 -1.55 -3.56
N MET A 216 -0.81 -2.76 -3.91
CA MET A 216 -0.45 -3.79 -2.95
C MET A 216 0.92 -3.51 -2.33
N LYS A 217 0.99 -3.65 -1.01
CA LYS A 217 2.24 -3.65 -0.24
C LYS A 217 3.21 -4.68 -0.83
N ASN A 218 4.47 -4.30 -1.02
CA ASN A 218 5.56 -5.12 -1.58
C ASN A 218 5.41 -5.53 -3.06
N VAL A 219 4.35 -5.09 -3.75
CA VAL A 219 4.09 -5.45 -5.16
C VAL A 219 4.25 -4.25 -6.09
N TRP A 220 3.41 -3.22 -5.97
CA TRP A 220 3.41 -1.98 -6.78
C TRP A 220 3.60 -2.17 -8.29
N LEU A 221 2.99 -3.20 -8.85
CA LEU A 221 3.14 -3.54 -10.26
C LEU A 221 1.79 -3.90 -10.85
N SER A 222 1.53 -3.45 -12.08
CA SER A 222 0.38 -3.94 -12.83
C SER A 222 0.74 -5.22 -13.55
N MET A 223 -0.14 -6.20 -13.43
CA MET A 223 0.01 -7.54 -13.96
C MET A 223 -0.80 -7.73 -15.24
N GLU A 224 -0.24 -8.47 -16.18
CA GLU A 224 -1.04 -9.13 -17.22
C GLU A 224 -1.93 -10.20 -16.58
N HIS A 225 -3.05 -10.53 -17.25
CA HIS A 225 -4.12 -11.36 -16.69
C HIS A 225 -3.65 -12.70 -16.10
N GLN A 226 -2.73 -13.38 -16.78
CA GLN A 226 -2.18 -14.66 -16.30
C GLN A 226 -0.97 -14.44 -15.38
N ALA A 227 -0.17 -13.41 -15.66
CA ALA A 227 1.01 -13.08 -14.88
C ALA A 227 0.76 -12.86 -13.38
N ILE A 228 -0.47 -12.47 -13.00
CA ILE A 228 -0.86 -12.36 -11.58
C ILE A 228 -0.66 -13.67 -10.80
N LEU A 229 -0.69 -14.83 -11.44
CA LEU A 229 -0.54 -16.14 -10.79
C LEU A 229 0.91 -16.52 -10.46
N TRP A 230 1.90 -15.93 -11.15
CA TRP A 230 3.31 -16.31 -11.03
C TRP A 230 4.25 -15.11 -10.84
N CYS A 231 3.74 -13.90 -10.74
CA CYS A 231 4.54 -12.76 -10.33
C CYS A 231 5.05 -12.98 -8.90
N ASN A 232 6.36 -13.19 -8.76
CA ASN A 232 6.96 -13.58 -7.49
C ASN A 232 6.66 -12.60 -6.35
N GLN A 233 6.67 -11.29 -6.61
CA GLN A 233 6.34 -10.27 -5.59
C GLN A 233 4.92 -10.43 -5.06
N LEU A 234 3.94 -10.64 -5.95
CA LEU A 234 2.54 -10.82 -5.57
C LEU A 234 2.32 -12.16 -4.89
N VAL A 235 2.84 -13.26 -5.45
CA VAL A 235 2.68 -14.61 -4.91
C VAL A 235 3.27 -14.72 -3.50
N VAL A 236 4.45 -14.15 -3.26
CA VAL A 236 5.07 -14.10 -1.93
C VAL A 236 4.18 -13.32 -0.97
N GLN A 237 3.71 -12.12 -1.35
CA GLN A 237 2.86 -11.31 -0.47
C GLN A 237 1.52 -11.98 -0.14
N VAL A 238 0.87 -12.61 -1.13
CA VAL A 238 -0.36 -13.38 -0.94
C VAL A 238 -0.11 -14.58 -0.03
N SER A 239 1.00 -15.30 -0.20
CA SER A 239 1.36 -16.46 0.62
C SER A 239 1.52 -16.07 2.10
N HIS A 240 2.26 -14.99 2.37
CA HIS A 240 2.40 -14.45 3.73
C HIS A 240 1.05 -14.02 4.30
N THR A 241 0.19 -13.41 3.49
CA THR A 241 -1.16 -12.99 3.90
C THR A 241 -2.00 -14.20 4.32
N LEU A 242 -2.03 -15.27 3.52
CA LEU A 242 -2.80 -16.48 3.80
C LEU A 242 -2.30 -17.19 5.06
N LEU A 243 -0.98 -17.31 5.24
CA LEU A 243 -0.39 -17.91 6.45
C LEU A 243 -0.70 -17.09 7.70
N SER A 244 -0.79 -15.76 7.58
CA SER A 244 -1.10 -14.86 8.70
C SER A 244 -2.57 -14.92 9.15
N LEU A 245 -3.46 -15.53 8.35
CA LEU A 245 -4.85 -15.75 8.74
C LEU A 245 -5.04 -16.94 9.69
N VAL A 246 -4.00 -17.75 9.91
CA VAL A 246 -4.05 -18.96 10.72
C VAL A 246 -3.63 -18.65 12.15
N ASP A 247 -4.46 -19.03 13.12
CA ASP A 247 -4.14 -18.95 14.54
C ASP A 247 -3.04 -19.95 14.91
N SER A 248 -1.92 -19.46 15.44
CA SER A 248 -0.77 -20.30 15.85
C SER A 248 -1.11 -21.29 16.96
N LYS A 249 -2.14 -21.05 17.75
CA LYS A 249 -2.55 -21.92 18.86
C LYS A 249 -3.44 -23.08 18.42
N THR A 250 -4.33 -22.83 17.46
CA THR A 250 -5.35 -23.82 17.04
C THR A 250 -5.03 -24.45 15.69
N GLY A 251 -4.13 -23.85 14.90
CA GLY A 251 -3.86 -24.28 13.52
C GLY A 251 -5.02 -24.01 12.55
N GLN A 252 -6.07 -23.29 13.00
CA GLN A 252 -7.25 -22.97 12.19
C GLN A 252 -7.22 -21.51 11.75
N PRO A 253 -7.88 -21.15 10.63
CA PRO A 253 -8.16 -19.76 10.31
C PRO A 253 -8.89 -19.06 11.46
N PHE A 254 -8.58 -17.79 11.73
CA PHE A 254 -9.30 -17.02 12.75
C PHE A 254 -10.80 -17.03 12.47
N SER A 255 -11.64 -17.27 13.48
CA SER A 255 -13.09 -17.32 13.34
C SER A 255 -13.74 -15.94 13.25
N ASP A 256 -13.12 -14.92 13.83
CA ASP A 256 -13.62 -13.54 13.84
C ASP A 256 -13.43 -12.85 12.47
N THR A 257 -14.55 -12.39 11.89
CA THR A 257 -14.59 -11.73 10.57
C THR A 257 -13.76 -10.45 10.55
N GLN A 258 -13.82 -9.65 11.61
CA GLN A 258 -13.16 -8.34 11.67
C GLN A 258 -11.65 -8.49 11.81
N LYS A 259 -11.20 -9.47 12.58
CA LYS A 259 -9.79 -9.86 12.69
C LYS A 259 -9.24 -10.33 11.35
N ARG A 260 -9.95 -11.21 10.63
CA ARG A 260 -9.52 -11.65 9.28
C ARG A 260 -9.42 -10.47 8.31
N LEU A 261 -10.44 -9.61 8.28
CA LEU A 261 -10.46 -8.43 7.42
C LEU A 261 -9.32 -7.45 7.75
N TRP A 262 -9.04 -7.23 9.04
CA TRP A 262 -7.93 -6.40 9.49
C TRP A 262 -6.58 -6.97 9.05
N ILE A 263 -6.37 -8.29 9.21
CA ILE A 263 -5.13 -8.96 8.74
C ILE A 263 -4.99 -8.77 7.22
N LEU A 264 -6.03 -9.05 6.45
CA LEU A 264 -6.02 -8.89 4.99
C LEU A 264 -5.72 -7.44 4.58
N THR A 265 -6.35 -6.48 5.24
CA THR A 265 -6.14 -5.05 4.98
C THR A 265 -4.69 -4.66 5.25
N ARG A 266 -4.17 -5.00 6.44
CA ARG A 266 -2.81 -4.67 6.86
C ARG A 266 -1.73 -5.35 6.02
N MET A 267 -1.98 -6.59 5.61
CA MET A 267 -1.03 -7.36 4.80
C MET A 267 -1.04 -6.93 3.33
N LEU A 268 -2.16 -6.48 2.78
CA LEU A 268 -2.27 -6.19 1.34
C LEU A 268 -2.18 -4.70 1.02
N GLN A 269 -2.73 -3.78 1.82
CA GLN A 269 -2.79 -2.36 1.47
C GLN A 269 -1.45 -1.63 1.68
N SER A 270 -1.02 -0.87 0.68
CA SER A 270 0.07 0.11 0.80
C SER A 270 -0.42 1.38 1.52
N ALA A 271 0.43 1.96 2.38
CA ALA A 271 0.16 3.24 3.04
C ALA A 271 0.14 4.45 2.07
N LEU A 272 0.59 4.28 0.82
CA LEU A 272 0.80 5.38 -0.13
C LEU A 272 -0.51 6.06 -0.58
N ALA A 273 -1.56 5.28 -0.82
CA ALA A 273 -2.85 5.85 -1.21
C ALA A 273 -3.44 6.72 -0.09
N GLN A 274 -3.29 6.27 1.16
CA GLN A 274 -3.86 6.93 2.33
C GLN A 274 -3.11 8.20 2.71
N SER A 275 -1.81 8.30 2.43
CA SER A 275 -0.97 9.45 2.80
C SER A 275 -1.04 10.62 1.81
N PHE A 276 -1.42 10.39 0.54
CA PHE A 276 -1.35 11.44 -0.50
C PHE A 276 -2.68 12.11 -0.84
N ASN A 277 -3.84 11.53 -0.49
CA ASN A 277 -5.15 12.19 -0.55
C ASN A 277 -6.19 11.41 0.28
N GLY A 278 -7.17 12.12 0.87
CA GLY A 278 -8.36 11.56 1.52
C GLY A 278 -9.34 10.81 0.60
N VAL A 279 -8.86 10.23 -0.50
CA VAL A 279 -9.60 9.24 -1.28
C VAL A 279 -9.39 7.90 -0.60
N THR A 280 -10.25 7.65 0.38
CA THR A 280 -10.43 6.34 0.96
C THR A 280 -10.49 5.27 -0.13
N PRO A 281 -9.66 4.20 -0.12
CA PRO A 281 -10.18 2.92 -0.52
C PRO A 281 -11.23 2.54 0.53
N MET A 282 -12.48 2.99 0.32
CA MET A 282 -13.64 2.87 1.21
C MET A 282 -13.49 3.49 2.62
N LYS A 283 -14.47 4.30 3.04
CA LYS A 283 -14.65 4.67 4.45
C LYS A 283 -14.73 3.38 5.28
N ILE A 284 -13.67 3.05 6.01
CA ILE A 284 -13.77 2.18 7.18
C ILE A 284 -14.55 3.01 8.20
N SER A 285 -15.86 2.80 8.27
CA SER A 285 -16.72 3.44 9.26
C SER A 285 -16.16 3.20 10.67
N ASN A 286 -16.06 4.27 11.45
CA ASN A 286 -15.64 4.32 12.86
C ASN A 286 -16.57 3.53 13.81
N ALA A 287 -16.78 2.23 13.58
CA ALA A 287 -17.65 1.42 14.45
C ALA A 287 -17.21 -0.05 14.49
N LEU A 288 -16.25 -0.34 15.37
CA LEU A 288 -16.08 -1.67 15.97
C LEU A 288 -16.45 -1.55 17.46
N PRO A 289 -17.35 -2.41 18.01
CA PRO A 289 -17.72 -2.35 19.42
C PRO A 289 -16.57 -2.86 20.29
N MET A 290 -16.17 -2.05 21.27
CA MET A 290 -15.11 -2.37 22.23
C MET A 290 -15.53 -3.49 23.18
N LEU A 291 -14.66 -4.49 23.37
CA LEU A 291 -14.74 -5.45 24.47
C LEU A 291 -13.51 -5.29 25.36
N ALA A 292 -13.75 -4.86 26.60
CA ALA A 292 -12.73 -4.45 27.56
C ALA A 292 -11.99 -5.63 28.22
N SER A 293 -10.68 -5.49 28.43
CA SER A 293 -10.01 -6.05 29.60
C SER A 293 -8.74 -5.27 29.96
N LYS A 294 -8.42 -5.29 31.25
CA LYS A 294 -7.49 -4.41 31.97
C LYS A 294 -6.02 -4.82 31.82
N GLY A 295 -5.16 -3.82 31.65
CA GLY A 295 -3.87 -3.71 32.37
C GLY A 295 -2.58 -3.86 31.56
N SER A 296 -1.81 -2.76 31.54
CA SER A 296 -0.34 -2.66 31.66
C SER A 296 0.47 -2.12 30.46
N GLU A 297 1.17 -1.03 30.77
CA GLU A 297 2.44 -0.49 30.24
C GLU A 297 2.57 -0.13 28.74
N SER A 298 2.38 1.16 28.48
CA SER A 298 2.65 1.90 27.24
C SER A 298 4.12 1.82 26.81
N GLN A 299 4.40 1.18 25.67
CA GLN A 299 5.63 1.38 24.90
C GLN A 299 5.32 2.13 23.60
N THR A 300 5.71 3.40 23.56
CA THR A 300 5.77 4.22 22.34
C THR A 300 6.73 3.57 21.34
N SER A 301 6.24 3.17 20.17
CA SER A 301 7.05 2.64 19.07
C SER A 301 7.98 3.73 18.51
N SER A 302 9.16 3.90 19.11
CA SER A 302 10.21 4.82 18.64
C SER A 302 11.26 4.09 17.83
N CYS A 303 11.83 4.72 16.80
CA CYS A 303 12.97 4.18 16.06
C CYS A 303 14.09 3.77 17.06
N PRO A 304 14.60 2.52 17.04
CA PRO A 304 15.33 1.89 18.15
C PRO A 304 16.78 2.38 18.39
N MET A 305 17.16 3.55 17.87
CA MET A 305 18.51 4.12 18.06
C MET A 305 18.40 5.56 18.56
N ASP A 306 19.12 5.87 19.64
CA ASP A 306 19.11 7.20 20.24
C ASP A 306 20.16 8.10 19.57
N TRP A 307 19.71 8.97 18.66
CA TRP A 307 20.56 9.95 17.96
C TRP A 307 20.73 11.26 18.75
N ARG A 308 20.50 11.19 20.07
CA ARG A 308 20.35 12.38 20.91
C ARG A 308 21.65 13.14 21.18
N ASP A 309 22.83 12.53 20.97
CA ASP A 309 24.10 13.12 21.43
C ASP A 309 25.22 13.27 20.39
N ASP A 310 25.05 12.88 19.13
CA ASP A 310 26.15 12.94 18.13
C ASP A 310 26.00 14.05 17.09
N ALA A 311 26.05 15.31 17.51
CA ALA A 311 26.30 16.43 16.60
C ALA A 311 27.43 17.32 17.13
N LEU A 312 28.67 16.98 16.78
CA LEU A 312 29.84 17.84 16.97
C LEU A 312 29.77 19.13 16.11
N ASP A 313 28.86 19.20 15.14
CA ASP A 313 28.70 20.32 14.20
C ASP A 313 27.46 21.18 14.48
N ARG A 314 27.56 22.48 14.18
CA ARG A 314 26.48 23.47 14.40
C ARG A 314 25.24 23.16 13.55
N ASP A 315 24.07 23.19 14.19
CA ASP A 315 22.76 23.17 13.54
C ASP A 315 22.64 24.21 12.41
N LEU A 316 21.87 23.87 11.38
CA LEU A 316 21.50 24.76 10.27
C LEU A 316 20.11 25.31 10.48
N TYR A 317 19.94 26.63 10.37
CA TYR A 317 18.63 27.27 10.35
C TYR A 317 18.28 27.66 8.92
N ILE A 318 17.21 27.07 8.38
CA ILE A 318 16.78 27.29 7.01
C ILE A 318 15.75 28.41 6.98
N GLN A 319 15.97 29.40 6.11
CA GLN A 319 15.12 30.59 5.97
C GLN A 319 14.29 30.57 4.66
N THR A 320 14.50 29.56 3.81
CA THR A 320 13.79 29.38 2.55
C THR A 320 12.72 28.32 2.67
N SER A 321 11.62 28.44 1.91
CA SER A 321 10.55 27.44 1.91
C SER A 321 11.00 26.08 1.38
N THR A 322 12.08 26.03 0.60
CA THR A 322 12.70 24.81 0.07
C THR A 322 14.00 24.51 0.82
N VAL A 323 14.21 23.25 1.18
CA VAL A 323 15.44 22.73 1.79
C VAL A 323 15.99 21.58 0.96
N THR A 324 17.26 21.66 0.60
CA THR A 324 17.99 20.57 -0.06
C THR A 324 18.95 19.95 0.93
N ILE A 325 18.91 18.62 1.03
CA ILE A 325 19.81 17.83 1.87
C ILE A 325 20.83 17.19 0.96
N LEU A 326 22.10 17.51 1.17
CA LEU A 326 23.22 16.90 0.46
C LEU A 326 23.66 15.64 1.19
N ALA A 327 24.30 14.73 0.45
CA ALA A 327 24.77 13.48 0.97
C ALA A 327 25.66 13.65 2.21
N MET A 328 25.22 13.05 3.31
CA MET A 328 26.06 12.69 4.45
C MET A 328 26.76 13.86 5.14
N ASP A 329 26.13 15.05 5.16
CA ASP A 329 26.69 16.18 5.91
C ASP A 329 26.54 16.05 7.42
N GLY A 330 25.71 15.11 7.90
CA GLY A 330 25.50 14.81 9.32
C GLY A 330 24.82 15.94 10.11
N ARG A 331 24.32 16.99 9.44
CA ARG A 331 23.82 18.20 10.11
C ARG A 331 22.31 18.17 10.29
N ARG A 332 21.86 18.63 11.45
CA ARG A 332 20.43 18.87 11.71
C ARG A 332 20.02 20.23 11.16
N ARG A 333 18.87 20.25 10.48
CA ARG A 333 18.25 21.46 9.92
C ARG A 333 17.00 21.83 10.70
N TRP A 334 16.89 23.08 11.09
CA TRP A 334 15.73 23.69 11.74
C TRP A 334 14.94 24.51 10.74
N LEU A 335 13.64 24.24 10.67
CA LEU A 335 12.67 24.94 9.83
C LEU A 335 11.58 25.52 10.74
N ASP A 336 11.34 26.82 10.63
CA ASP A 336 10.24 27.48 11.35
C ASP A 336 8.94 27.34 10.54
N ILE A 337 7.97 26.61 11.10
CA ILE A 337 6.73 26.23 10.41
C ILE A 337 5.88 27.47 10.12
N GLU A 338 5.79 28.41 11.06
CA GLU A 338 4.96 29.61 10.88
C GLU A 338 5.60 30.58 9.87
N LEU A 339 6.92 30.76 9.94
CA LEU A 339 7.64 31.64 9.03
C LEU A 339 7.61 31.09 7.60
N LEU A 340 7.94 29.81 7.43
CA LEU A 340 8.09 29.19 6.11
C LEU A 340 6.75 28.76 5.50
N GLY A 341 5.73 28.54 6.34
CA GLY A 341 4.36 28.24 5.94
C GLY A 341 3.48 29.49 5.69
N SER A 342 4.06 30.69 5.77
CA SER A 342 3.39 31.94 5.38
C SER A 342 2.97 31.94 3.90
N ASP A 343 2.11 32.89 3.52
CA ASP A 343 1.56 33.01 2.16
C ASP A 343 0.78 31.77 1.65
N GLY A 344 0.16 31.02 2.57
CA GLY A 344 -0.66 29.87 2.24
C GLY A 344 0.12 28.58 1.98
N LYS A 345 1.43 28.55 2.26
CA LYS A 345 2.31 27.37 2.15
C LYS A 345 2.20 26.44 3.37
N ASN A 346 0.97 26.14 3.77
CA ASN A 346 0.67 25.43 5.01
C ASN A 346 0.88 23.89 4.94
N HIS A 347 1.34 23.35 3.81
CA HIS A 347 1.67 21.93 3.66
C HIS A 347 3.17 21.76 3.54
N PHE A 348 3.70 20.64 4.02
CA PHE A 348 5.10 20.28 3.86
C PHE A 348 5.23 18.93 3.14
N ILE A 349 6.06 18.88 2.10
CA ILE A 349 6.43 17.63 1.43
C ILE A 349 7.93 17.41 1.57
N PHE A 350 8.34 16.16 1.79
CA PHE A 350 9.74 15.76 1.87
C PHE A 350 9.95 14.48 1.09
N VAL A 351 10.82 14.53 0.10
CA VAL A 351 11.16 13.40 -0.78
C VAL A 351 12.63 13.04 -0.55
N THR A 352 12.93 11.77 -0.34
CA THR A 352 14.27 11.32 0.05
C THR A 352 14.63 9.98 -0.56
N ASN A 353 15.92 9.74 -0.77
CA ASN A 353 16.47 8.41 -1.04
C ASN A 353 17.12 7.77 0.22
N LEU A 354 17.17 8.50 1.34
CA LEU A 354 17.66 8.02 2.63
C LEU A 354 16.60 7.14 3.30
N ALA A 355 17.04 6.02 3.86
CA ALA A 355 16.18 5.12 4.61
C ALA A 355 15.57 5.82 5.86
N PRO A 356 14.25 5.69 6.11
CA PRO A 356 13.63 6.16 7.34
C PRO A 356 14.29 5.55 8.59
N CYS A 357 14.30 6.27 9.71
CA CYS A 357 14.90 5.91 10.99
C CYS A 357 16.44 5.76 11.02
N SER A 358 17.06 5.24 9.95
CA SER A 358 18.49 4.90 9.89
C SER A 358 19.32 5.89 9.08
N GLY A 359 18.73 6.51 8.05
CA GLY A 359 19.37 7.53 7.22
C GLY A 359 18.87 8.94 7.50
N VAL A 360 17.58 9.10 7.82
CA VAL A 360 16.94 10.39 8.08
C VAL A 360 15.86 10.29 9.16
N ARG A 361 15.72 11.35 9.97
CA ARG A 361 14.66 11.50 10.97
C ARG A 361 14.07 12.90 11.01
N LEU A 362 12.75 12.99 11.16
CA LEU A 362 12.01 14.23 11.22
C LEU A 362 11.27 14.35 12.56
N HIS A 363 11.35 15.52 13.18
CA HIS A 363 10.69 15.79 14.46
C HIS A 363 9.97 17.13 14.44
N LEU A 364 8.79 17.17 15.07
CA LEU A 364 8.02 18.37 15.32
C LEU A 364 8.24 18.85 16.76
N TRP A 365 8.53 20.14 16.91
CA TRP A 365 8.89 20.78 18.18
C TRP A 365 7.87 21.87 18.55
N PRO A 366 7.27 21.83 19.75
CA PRO A 366 6.33 22.84 20.20
C PRO A 366 7.02 24.15 20.57
N GLU A 367 6.24 25.24 20.61
CA GLU A 367 6.70 26.55 21.07
C GLU A 367 7.02 26.50 22.58
N LYS A 368 8.16 27.08 23.00
CA LYS A 368 8.66 27.02 24.39
C LYS A 368 7.71 27.64 25.44
N GLU A 369 6.80 28.53 25.05
CA GLU A 369 6.11 29.43 25.99
C GLU A 369 4.60 29.19 26.18
N LYS A 370 3.91 28.39 25.35
CA LYS A 370 2.43 28.32 25.37
C LYS A 370 1.80 27.16 26.16
N SER A 371 2.56 26.31 26.84
CA SER A 371 1.99 25.14 27.52
C SER A 371 2.10 25.23 29.05
N ASN A 372 0.96 25.35 29.75
CA ASN A 372 0.84 25.15 31.20
C ASN A 372 1.01 23.66 31.61
N SER A 373 1.88 22.90 30.95
CA SER A 373 2.13 21.48 31.26
C SER A 373 3.52 21.29 31.86
N ASN A 374 3.58 20.63 33.01
CA ASN A 374 4.80 20.36 33.79
C ASN A 374 5.75 19.31 33.15
N LEU A 375 5.57 18.97 31.87
CA LEU A 375 6.34 17.94 31.18
C LEU A 375 7.59 18.55 30.50
N PRO A 376 8.78 17.94 30.62
CA PRO A 376 9.99 18.38 29.94
C PRO A 376 9.76 18.56 28.44
N VAL A 377 10.42 19.55 27.82
CA VAL A 377 10.29 19.83 26.37
C VAL A 377 10.59 18.59 25.52
N CYS A 378 11.50 17.71 25.97
CA CYS A 378 11.83 16.45 25.29
C CYS A 378 10.68 15.42 25.25
N GLU A 379 9.72 15.46 26.17
CA GLU A 379 8.55 14.56 26.16
C GLU A 379 7.44 15.06 25.23
N ARG A 380 7.57 16.26 24.69
CA ARG A 380 6.58 16.90 23.79
C ARG A 380 7.02 16.93 22.33
N VAL A 381 8.20 16.42 22.03
CA VAL A 381 8.70 16.28 20.65
C VAL A 381 8.04 15.08 20.02
N VAL A 382 7.45 15.27 18.84
CA VAL A 382 6.80 14.18 18.09
C VAL A 382 7.68 13.80 16.92
N GLU A 383 8.15 12.56 16.89
CA GLU A 383 8.82 12.01 15.72
C GLU A 383 7.77 11.72 14.63
N VAL A 384 7.97 12.28 13.44
CA VAL A 384 7.09 12.08 12.27
C VAL A 384 7.75 11.24 11.18
N THR A 385 8.98 10.76 11.41
CA THR A 385 9.69 9.84 10.50
C THR A 385 8.85 8.60 10.16
N SER A 386 8.11 8.08 11.13
CA SER A 386 7.24 6.90 10.96
C SER A 386 6.06 7.12 10.01
N LYS A 387 5.69 8.39 9.73
CA LYS A 387 4.69 8.76 8.72
C LYS A 387 5.25 8.76 7.29
N MET A 388 6.56 8.56 7.11
CA MET A 388 7.14 8.41 5.77
C MET A 388 6.57 7.18 5.08
N VAL A 389 6.19 7.36 3.82
CA VAL A 389 5.78 6.26 2.96
C VAL A 389 6.89 5.93 1.97
N LEU A 390 7.20 4.65 1.89
CA LEU A 390 8.15 4.14 0.92
C LEU A 390 7.50 4.05 -0.46
N ILE A 391 8.24 4.50 -1.46
CA ILE A 391 7.84 4.46 -2.87
C ILE A 391 8.71 3.47 -3.62
N PRO A 392 8.19 2.82 -4.68
CA PRO A 392 8.98 1.93 -5.52
C PRO A 392 10.18 2.67 -6.10
N ALA A 393 11.37 2.25 -5.70
CA ALA A 393 12.63 2.76 -6.22
C ALA A 393 13.29 1.68 -7.07
N GLY A 394 13.72 2.04 -8.29
CA GLY A 394 14.57 1.18 -9.10
C GLY A 394 15.91 0.91 -8.40
N PRO A 395 16.64 -0.14 -8.80
CA PRO A 395 17.97 -0.41 -8.24
C PRO A 395 18.87 0.82 -8.43
N ALA A 396 19.66 1.13 -7.41
CA ALA A 396 20.67 2.18 -7.52
C ALA A 396 21.54 1.89 -8.76
N PRO A 397 21.80 2.89 -9.62
CA PRO A 397 22.65 2.73 -10.78
C PRO A 397 24.00 2.09 -10.40
N LYS A 398 24.44 1.08 -11.16
CA LYS A 398 25.70 0.40 -10.90
C LYS A 398 26.86 1.32 -11.28
N GLN A 399 27.57 1.82 -10.28
CA GLN A 399 28.75 2.65 -10.49
C GLN A 399 29.92 1.83 -11.05
N SER A 400 30.62 2.39 -12.03
CA SER A 400 31.84 1.81 -12.59
C SER A 400 33.04 1.89 -11.65
N GLU A 401 33.07 2.89 -10.76
CA GLU A 401 34.16 3.09 -9.79
C GLU A 401 33.62 3.19 -8.35
N PRO A 402 34.15 2.39 -7.41
CA PRO A 402 33.84 2.50 -5.99
C PRO A 402 34.18 3.90 -5.45
N GLY A 403 33.15 4.64 -5.00
CA GLY A 403 33.32 5.97 -4.40
C GLY A 403 33.08 7.15 -5.34
N SER A 404 32.79 6.93 -6.63
CA SER A 404 32.35 7.97 -7.55
C SER A 404 30.85 8.28 -7.36
N GLN A 405 30.50 9.35 -6.65
CA GLN A 405 29.09 9.77 -6.49
C GLN A 405 28.56 10.54 -7.71
N THR A 406 28.59 9.93 -8.90
CA THR A 406 28.07 10.57 -10.13
C THR A 406 26.62 10.21 -10.44
N GLU A 407 26.07 9.15 -9.85
CA GLU A 407 24.71 8.70 -10.11
C GLU A 407 23.88 8.70 -8.82
N GLN A 408 22.82 9.51 -8.83
CA GLN A 408 21.90 9.68 -7.72
C GLN A 408 20.83 8.59 -7.76
N ALA A 409 20.66 7.86 -6.65
CA ALA A 409 19.61 6.85 -6.55
C ALA A 409 18.21 7.49 -6.70
N PRO A 410 17.26 6.80 -7.35
CA PRO A 410 15.89 7.27 -7.41
C PRO A 410 15.31 7.43 -5.99
N PRO A 411 14.36 8.35 -5.78
CA PRO A 411 13.77 8.55 -4.48
C PRO A 411 13.04 7.30 -4.00
N SER A 412 13.17 7.01 -2.71
CA SER A 412 12.68 5.77 -2.10
C SER A 412 11.67 6.00 -0.98
N ALA A 413 11.56 7.22 -0.48
CA ALA A 413 10.54 7.58 0.49
C ALA A 413 10.01 9.01 0.27
N VAL A 414 8.78 9.23 0.71
CA VAL A 414 8.13 10.52 0.71
C VAL A 414 7.31 10.71 1.98
N LEU A 415 7.34 11.91 2.55
CA LEU A 415 6.51 12.35 3.65
C LEU A 415 5.69 13.56 3.20
N LYS A 416 4.40 13.56 3.51
CA LYS A 416 3.53 14.73 3.40
C LYS A 416 2.99 15.02 4.80
N LEU A 417 3.08 16.28 5.23
CA LEU A 417 2.48 16.77 6.45
C LEU A 417 1.41 17.81 6.08
N GLU A 418 0.20 17.58 6.56
CA GLU A 418 -0.93 18.49 6.41
C GLU A 418 -0.94 19.54 7.54
N PRO A 419 -1.71 20.63 7.42
CA PRO A 419 -1.81 21.64 8.48
C PRO A 419 -2.20 21.05 9.83
N GLU A 420 -3.03 20.00 9.84
CA GLU A 420 -3.47 19.27 11.01
C GLU A 420 -2.32 18.52 11.70
N ASP A 421 -1.38 17.97 10.93
CA ASP A 421 -0.20 17.28 11.45
C ASP A 421 0.78 18.23 12.14
N MET A 422 0.86 19.47 11.64
CA MET A 422 1.78 20.50 12.12
C MET A 422 1.14 21.44 13.15
N HIS A 423 -0.15 21.28 13.42
CA HIS A 423 -0.89 22.13 14.36
C HIS A 423 -0.32 22.03 15.77
N GLY A 424 0.00 23.18 16.38
CA GLY A 424 0.56 23.26 17.73
C GLY A 424 2.09 23.14 17.81
N PHE A 425 2.77 22.97 16.67
CA PHE A 425 4.24 22.92 16.59
C PHE A 425 4.80 24.19 15.94
N ARG A 426 5.98 24.62 16.41
CA ARG A 426 6.68 25.80 15.89
C ARG A 426 7.80 25.44 14.93
N PHE A 427 8.52 24.35 15.20
CA PHE A 427 9.67 23.96 14.40
C PHE A 427 9.55 22.53 13.89
N LEU A 428 10.03 22.33 12.66
CA LEU A 428 10.31 21.02 12.08
C LEU A 428 11.82 20.87 11.99
N THR A 429 12.35 19.76 12.49
CA THR A 429 13.78 19.43 12.33
C THR A 429 13.98 18.23 11.44
N ILE A 430 15.00 18.29 10.57
CA ILE A 430 15.43 17.16 9.74
C ILE A 430 16.86 16.80 10.13
N SER A 431 17.04 15.58 10.65
CA SER A 431 18.33 15.01 11.06
C SER A 431 18.77 13.93 10.08
N VAL A 432 20.05 13.91 9.73
CA VAL A 432 20.62 13.02 8.70
C VAL A 432 21.79 12.25 9.29
N ALA A 433 21.91 10.96 8.96
CA ALA A 433 22.96 10.11 9.52
C ALA A 433 24.35 10.63 9.16
N PRO A 434 25.27 10.79 10.12
CA PRO A 434 26.68 10.76 9.78
C PRO A 434 27.05 9.34 9.34
N ARG A 435 27.77 9.16 8.23
CA ARG A 435 28.56 7.94 8.01
C ARG A 435 30.03 8.33 7.98
N GLU A 436 30.86 7.49 8.57
CA GLU A 436 32.30 7.54 8.36
C GLU A 436 32.59 7.26 6.88
N ALA A 437 33.17 8.24 6.19
CA ALA A 437 33.65 8.05 4.84
C ALA A 437 34.83 7.06 4.88
N VAL A 438 34.67 5.88 4.26
CA VAL A 438 35.71 4.81 4.19
C VAL A 438 37.00 5.29 3.51
N SER A 439 36.95 6.42 2.81
CA SER A 439 38.10 7.13 2.27
C SER A 439 37.94 8.59 2.69
N GLY A 440 38.96 9.19 3.32
CA GLY A 440 38.95 10.53 3.92
C GLY A 440 38.73 11.72 2.98
N ARG A 441 37.95 11.55 1.91
CA ARG A 441 37.37 12.62 1.10
C ARG A 441 35.84 12.57 1.25
N PRO A 442 35.18 13.68 1.60
CA PRO A 442 33.73 13.72 1.61
C PRO A 442 33.23 13.40 0.19
N PRO A 443 32.13 12.63 0.07
CA PRO A 443 31.53 12.37 -1.22
C PRO A 443 31.16 13.67 -1.95
N VAL A 444 31.14 13.61 -3.29
CA VAL A 444 30.68 14.74 -4.12
C VAL A 444 29.26 15.13 -3.69
N ALA A 445 28.96 16.42 -3.58
CA ALA A 445 27.69 16.95 -3.10
C ALA A 445 26.50 16.58 -3.99
N VAL A 446 25.95 15.38 -3.80
CA VAL A 446 24.72 14.90 -4.44
C VAL A 446 23.54 15.16 -3.50
N SER A 447 22.43 15.64 -4.03
CA SER A 447 21.19 15.81 -3.26
C SER A 447 20.66 14.43 -2.83
N MET A 448 20.29 14.24 -1.57
CA MET A 448 19.73 12.98 -1.05
C MET A 448 18.30 13.15 -0.54
N ALA A 449 17.90 14.39 -0.25
CA ALA A 449 16.51 14.71 -0.02
C ALA A 449 16.18 16.15 -0.39
N VAL A 450 14.92 16.42 -0.67
CA VAL A 450 14.38 17.76 -0.84
C VAL A 450 13.09 17.88 -0.04
N GLY A 451 13.00 18.92 0.78
CA GLY A 451 11.78 19.30 1.48
C GLY A 451 11.27 20.65 1.02
N GLN A 452 9.96 20.86 1.01
CA GLN A 452 9.38 22.16 0.70
C GLN A 452 8.05 22.41 1.42
N PHE A 453 7.91 23.62 1.95
CA PHE A 453 6.61 24.21 2.29
C PHE A 453 5.92 24.74 1.04
N PHE A 454 4.73 24.25 0.74
CA PHE A 454 4.04 24.54 -0.52
C PHE A 454 2.54 24.76 -0.30
N ASN A 455 1.92 25.44 -1.27
CA ASN A 455 0.47 25.58 -1.35
C ASN A 455 -0.06 24.57 -2.38
N PRO A 456 -0.93 23.62 -2.01
CA PRO A 456 -1.42 22.60 -2.93
C PRO A 456 -2.21 23.17 -4.11
N ASN A 457 -2.78 24.37 -3.97
CA ASN A 457 -3.54 25.03 -5.04
C ASN A 457 -2.64 25.59 -6.15
N GLU A 458 -1.38 25.94 -5.86
CA GLU A 458 -0.44 26.46 -6.86
C GLU A 458 -0.02 25.39 -7.88
N GLY A 459 0.00 24.12 -7.46
CA GLY A 459 0.35 22.96 -8.28
C GLY A 459 -0.86 22.20 -8.83
N ALA A 460 -2.09 22.66 -8.60
CA ALA A 460 -3.30 21.95 -9.00
C ALA A 460 -3.69 22.27 -10.45
N MET A 461 -3.96 21.23 -11.23
CA MET A 461 -4.49 21.37 -12.58
C MET A 461 -5.50 20.27 -12.87
N GLU A 462 -6.66 20.68 -13.37
CA GLU A 462 -7.73 19.78 -13.78
C GLU A 462 -7.75 19.63 -15.31
N VAL A 463 -7.80 18.39 -15.77
CA VAL A 463 -7.89 18.04 -17.19
C VAL A 463 -9.31 17.56 -17.48
N SER A 464 -10.06 18.40 -18.19
CA SER A 464 -11.46 18.13 -18.54
C SER A 464 -11.60 16.96 -19.53
N SER A 465 -12.76 16.30 -19.51
CA SER A 465 -13.08 15.21 -20.45
C SER A 465 -13.06 15.69 -21.90
N GLN A 466 -13.50 16.91 -22.18
CA GLN A 466 -13.47 17.50 -23.53
C GLN A 466 -12.04 17.63 -24.05
N SER A 467 -11.10 18.06 -23.19
CA SER A 467 -9.68 18.17 -23.56
C SER A 467 -9.06 16.80 -23.87
N MET A 468 -9.47 15.75 -23.15
CA MET A 468 -8.95 14.39 -23.33
C MET A 468 -9.55 13.64 -24.53
N LEU A 469 -10.78 13.99 -24.95
CA LEU A 469 -11.49 13.34 -26.05
C LEU A 469 -11.13 13.92 -27.45
N LEU A 470 -10.34 14.99 -27.51
CA LEU A 470 -9.79 15.47 -28.77
C LEU A 470 -8.84 14.41 -29.33
N SER A 471 -9.18 13.80 -30.47
CA SER A 471 -8.44 12.69 -31.10
C SER A 471 -7.01 13.06 -31.54
N THR A 472 -6.62 14.32 -31.39
CA THR A 472 -5.25 14.81 -31.59
C THR A 472 -4.49 14.72 -30.28
N TYR A 473 -3.36 14.03 -30.30
CA TYR A 473 -2.32 14.05 -29.25
C TYR A 473 -2.26 15.42 -28.58
N TRP A 474 -2.82 15.53 -27.37
CA TRP A 474 -2.84 16.77 -26.62
C TRP A 474 -1.50 16.91 -25.89
N ALA A 475 -0.56 17.61 -26.51
CA ALA A 475 0.70 17.99 -25.89
C ALA A 475 0.51 19.29 -25.12
N LYS A 476 0.63 19.25 -23.79
CA LYS A 476 0.73 20.45 -22.97
C LYS A 476 2.13 20.54 -22.38
N GLU A 477 2.85 21.60 -22.75
CA GLU A 477 4.13 21.94 -22.15
C GLU A 477 3.90 22.90 -20.99
N ILE A 478 4.47 22.59 -19.83
CA ILE A 478 4.43 23.42 -18.64
C ILE A 478 5.88 23.79 -18.31
N PHE A 479 6.19 25.09 -18.36
CA PHE A 479 7.51 25.58 -18.01
C PHE A 479 7.57 25.92 -16.51
N LEU A 480 8.36 25.16 -15.76
CA LEU A 480 8.57 25.36 -14.33
C LEU A 480 9.78 26.27 -14.11
N LYS A 481 9.57 27.39 -13.42
CA LYS A 481 10.65 28.33 -13.03
C LYS A 481 11.38 27.82 -11.80
N GLU A 482 12.51 28.44 -11.46
CA GLU A 482 13.16 28.23 -10.16
C GLU A 482 12.17 28.45 -9.00
N ASP A 483 12.36 27.71 -7.90
CA ASP A 483 11.48 27.71 -6.72
C ASP A 483 10.02 27.32 -6.96
N HIS A 484 9.73 26.61 -8.05
CA HIS A 484 8.41 26.03 -8.28
C HIS A 484 7.97 25.08 -7.14
N PRO A 485 6.65 24.89 -6.92
CA PRO A 485 6.14 23.85 -6.04
C PRO A 485 6.71 22.46 -6.39
N LEU A 486 7.17 21.69 -5.41
CA LEU A 486 7.69 20.33 -5.62
C LEU A 486 6.56 19.35 -5.93
N ALA A 487 5.36 19.60 -5.39
CA ALA A 487 4.19 18.78 -5.61
C ALA A 487 3.26 19.44 -6.62
N TYR A 488 2.91 18.70 -7.67
CA TYR A 488 1.86 19.06 -8.63
C TYR A 488 0.75 18.02 -8.59
N ASN A 489 -0.49 18.47 -8.43
CA ASN A 489 -1.66 17.60 -8.43
C ASN A 489 -2.38 17.73 -9.77
N LEU A 490 -2.32 16.67 -10.57
CA LEU A 490 -2.98 16.57 -11.86
C LEU A 490 -4.22 15.68 -11.71
N SER A 491 -5.41 16.27 -11.85
CA SER A 491 -6.67 15.55 -11.80
C SER A 491 -7.23 15.33 -13.21
N PHE A 492 -7.59 14.10 -13.54
CA PHE A 492 -8.10 13.72 -14.86
C PHE A 492 -9.56 13.31 -14.77
N ALA A 493 -10.40 13.86 -15.66
CA ALA A 493 -11.82 13.52 -15.72
C ALA A 493 -12.10 12.10 -16.26
N ILE A 494 -11.12 11.48 -16.92
CA ILE A 494 -11.20 10.13 -17.48
C ILE A 494 -10.10 9.28 -16.86
N SER A 495 -10.43 8.02 -16.56
CA SER A 495 -9.49 7.03 -16.03
C SER A 495 -8.23 6.89 -16.90
N LEU A 496 -7.07 6.90 -16.24
CA LEU A 496 -5.77 6.70 -16.91
C LEU A 496 -5.62 5.31 -17.52
N GLY A 497 -6.42 4.33 -17.08
CA GLY A 497 -6.49 3.00 -17.68
C GLY A 497 -7.22 2.96 -19.04
N LEU A 498 -8.02 3.98 -19.35
CA LEU A 498 -8.72 4.12 -20.64
C LEU A 498 -7.94 5.01 -21.62
N LEU A 499 -7.42 6.13 -21.13
CA LEU A 499 -6.61 7.07 -21.92
C LEU A 499 -5.25 7.25 -21.23
N PRO A 500 -4.23 6.45 -21.61
CA PRO A 500 -2.93 6.53 -20.98
C PRO A 500 -2.27 7.87 -21.28
N ILE A 501 -1.53 8.39 -20.31
CA ILE A 501 -0.84 9.67 -20.41
C ILE A 501 0.65 9.42 -20.25
N THR A 502 1.44 10.08 -21.09
CA THR A 502 2.90 10.09 -20.95
C THR A 502 3.33 11.44 -20.40
N LEU A 503 3.88 11.44 -19.19
CA LEU A 503 4.52 12.62 -18.60
C LEU A 503 6.02 12.55 -18.90
N SER A 504 6.57 13.62 -19.47
CA SER A 504 8.00 13.75 -19.72
C SER A 504 8.49 15.02 -19.03
N LEU A 505 9.42 14.87 -18.08
CA LEU A 505 10.10 16.01 -17.47
C LEU A 505 11.45 16.20 -18.17
N LYS A 506 11.68 17.42 -18.68
CA LYS A 506 12.95 17.83 -19.26
C LYS A 506 13.50 18.99 -18.45
N THR A 507 14.77 18.92 -18.07
CA THR A 507 15.46 20.00 -17.39
C THR A 507 15.73 21.14 -18.38
N ALA A 508 15.19 22.33 -18.13
CA ALA A 508 15.46 23.51 -18.94
C ALA A 508 16.80 24.20 -18.61
N GLY A 509 17.37 23.92 -17.43
CA GLY A 509 18.65 24.43 -16.92
C GLY A 509 18.80 24.12 -15.42
N CYS A 510 19.95 24.45 -14.80
CA CYS A 510 20.18 24.23 -13.35
C CYS A 510 20.39 25.50 -12.53
N GLY A 511 19.94 26.65 -13.03
CA GLY A 511 19.96 27.92 -12.28
C GLY A 511 21.35 28.41 -11.83
N ILE A 512 22.42 27.87 -12.41
CA ILE A 512 23.78 28.32 -12.12
C ILE A 512 23.96 29.72 -12.69
N LYS A 513 23.89 30.73 -11.83
CA LYS A 513 24.31 32.10 -12.17
C LYS A 513 25.81 32.06 -12.49
N THR A 514 26.19 32.43 -13.71
CA THR A 514 27.58 32.42 -14.22
C THR A 514 28.53 33.37 -13.50
N SER A 515 28.03 34.17 -12.55
CA SER A 515 28.77 35.25 -11.87
C SER A 515 29.82 34.80 -10.85
N GLY A 516 30.17 33.50 -10.77
CA GLY A 516 31.11 32.97 -9.77
C GLY A 516 31.98 31.80 -10.25
N LEU A 517 31.93 31.44 -11.53
CA LEU A 517 32.84 30.45 -12.11
C LEU A 517 34.05 31.19 -12.68
N PRO A 518 35.30 30.76 -12.39
CA PRO A 518 36.48 31.38 -12.98
C PRO A 518 36.40 31.31 -14.51
N ASP A 519 36.59 32.45 -15.16
CA ASP A 519 36.54 32.59 -16.62
C ASP A 519 37.53 31.60 -17.27
N GLY A 520 37.04 30.51 -17.85
CA GLY A 520 37.88 29.52 -18.52
C GLY A 520 37.20 28.24 -19.00
N GLU A 521 36.11 27.79 -18.37
CA GLU A 521 35.45 26.51 -18.73
C GLU A 521 34.03 26.74 -19.26
N THR A 522 33.92 27.43 -20.40
CA THR A 522 32.64 27.68 -21.08
C THR A 522 32.41 26.64 -22.19
N GLY A 523 32.09 25.41 -21.81
CA GLY A 523 31.46 24.43 -22.70
C GLY A 523 30.04 24.12 -22.23
N ASP A 524 29.04 24.18 -23.11
CA ASP A 524 27.64 23.80 -22.79
C ASP A 524 27.53 22.33 -22.32
N LEU A 525 28.44 21.46 -22.79
CA LEU A 525 28.51 20.04 -22.40
C LEU A 525 28.86 19.84 -20.93
N ASP A 526 29.70 20.70 -20.33
CA ASP A 526 30.06 20.60 -18.90
C ASP A 526 28.97 21.18 -17.99
N LYS A 527 28.21 22.18 -18.48
CA LYS A 527 27.05 22.73 -17.76
C LYS A 527 25.93 21.70 -17.63
N ASP A 528 25.57 21.02 -18.71
CA ASP A 528 24.56 19.95 -18.67
C ASP A 528 24.98 18.79 -17.74
N LYS A 529 26.28 18.47 -17.71
CA LYS A 529 26.84 17.44 -16.82
C LYS A 529 26.80 17.89 -15.36
N LEU A 530 27.13 19.14 -15.06
CA LEU A 530 27.02 19.76 -13.73
C LEU A 530 25.56 19.86 -13.26
N CYS A 531 24.63 20.21 -14.14
CA CYS A 531 23.21 20.26 -13.86
C CYS A 531 22.65 18.88 -13.46
N LYS A 532 23.02 17.83 -14.22
CA LYS A 532 22.61 16.45 -13.93
C LYS A 532 23.10 15.93 -12.57
N LEU A 533 24.21 16.45 -12.06
CA LEU A 533 24.81 16.03 -10.78
C LEU A 533 24.13 16.66 -9.54
N ARG A 534 23.30 17.69 -9.70
CA ARG A 534 22.73 18.45 -8.56
C ARG A 534 21.20 18.38 -8.44
N CYS A 535 20.49 18.06 -9.52
CA CYS A 535 19.03 17.97 -9.51
C CYS A 535 18.57 16.66 -8.87
N PHE A 536 17.72 16.76 -7.84
CA PHE A 536 17.09 15.59 -7.25
C PHE A 536 16.10 14.96 -8.25
N PRO A 537 16.13 13.63 -8.50
CA PRO A 537 15.27 13.02 -9.49
C PRO A 537 13.78 13.26 -9.16
N PRO A 538 12.96 13.53 -10.18
CA PRO A 538 11.53 13.74 -9.96
C PRO A 538 10.84 12.44 -9.56
N VAL A 539 9.78 12.56 -8.78
CA VAL A 539 8.83 11.47 -8.50
C VAL A 539 7.49 11.86 -9.08
N ALA A 540 6.89 10.97 -9.86
CA ALA A 540 5.51 11.09 -10.31
C ALA A 540 4.72 9.91 -9.77
N LEU A 541 3.67 10.20 -9.02
CA LEU A 541 2.69 9.22 -8.57
C LEU A 541 1.41 9.50 -9.35
N ALA A 542 0.90 8.50 -10.05
CA ALA A 542 -0.40 8.55 -10.69
C ALA A 542 -1.33 7.62 -9.92
N TRP A 543 -2.63 7.92 -9.86
CA TRP A 543 -3.58 7.05 -9.18
C TRP A 543 -4.92 7.10 -9.88
N ASP A 544 -5.54 5.94 -10.03
CA ASP A 544 -6.87 5.76 -10.57
C ASP A 544 -7.74 4.95 -9.60
N SER A 545 -8.99 5.36 -9.37
CA SER A 545 -9.87 4.67 -8.42
C SER A 545 -10.18 3.22 -8.80
N ALA A 546 -10.11 2.86 -10.08
CA ALA A 546 -10.34 1.50 -10.56
C ALA A 546 -9.04 0.71 -10.73
N SER A 547 -7.99 1.33 -11.26
CA SER A 547 -6.71 0.68 -11.59
C SER A 547 -5.65 0.78 -10.48
N GLY A 548 -5.86 1.58 -9.45
CA GLY A 548 -4.89 1.82 -8.37
C GLY A 548 -3.79 2.82 -8.75
N LEU A 549 -2.68 2.75 -8.02
CA LEU A 549 -1.43 3.51 -8.28
C LEU A 549 -0.87 3.24 -9.69
#